data_AF-A0A327KRS1-F1
#
_entry.id   AF-A0A327KRS1-F1
#
_cell.length_a   1.000
_cell.length_b   1.000
_cell.length_c   1.000
_cell.angle_alpha   90.00
_cell.angle_beta   90.00
_cell.angle_gamma   90.00
#
_symmetry.space_group_name_H-M   'P 1'
#
loop_
_entity.id
_entity.type
_entity.pdbx_description
1 polymer ?
#
loop_
_entity_poly.entity_id
_entity_poly.type
_entity_poly.pdbx_seq_one_letter_code
_entity_poly.pdbx_strand_id
1 'polypeptide(L)'
;MLAMLAEEIGEDGLALAVQVFLRESDARLARMSDLCPELARDTIAVEAHTLKGAAATLGAVALAALAAELEADAAIITTEDYRVQIARLDTALAHARTHLVALAAAA
;
A
#
# COMPACT_ATOMS: atom_id res chain seq x y z
N MET A 1 0.39 16.66 0.99
CA MET A 1 -0.22 15.59 1.79
C MET A 1 0.61 15.32 3.05
N LEU A 2 1.83 14.79 2.93
CA LEU A 2 2.72 14.54 4.08
C LEU A 2 3.06 15.80 4.90
N ALA A 3 3.35 16.93 4.24
CA ALA A 3 3.60 18.20 4.93
C ALA A 3 2.40 18.67 5.78
N MET A 4 1.17 18.45 5.29
CA MET A 4 -0.04 18.79 6.07
C MET A 4 -0.21 17.85 7.27
N LEU A 5 0.13 16.56 7.11
CA LEU A 5 0.15 15.64 8.23
C LEU A 5 1.20 16.06 9.27
N ALA A 6 2.40 16.47 8.84
CA ALA A 6 3.44 16.97 9.73
C ALA A 6 2.98 18.17 10.57
N GLU A 7 2.26 19.11 9.95
CA GLU A 7 1.67 20.26 10.65
C GLU A 7 0.60 19.85 11.68
N GLU A 8 -0.11 18.75 11.44
CA GLU A 8 -1.19 18.26 12.31
C GLU A 8 -0.70 17.42 13.50
N ILE A 9 0.25 16.50 13.28
CA ILE A 9 0.69 15.51 14.28
C ILE A 9 2.15 15.67 14.73
N GLY A 10 2.88 16.65 14.20
CA GLY A 10 4.29 16.89 14.47
C GLY A 10 5.22 15.88 13.77
N GLU A 11 6.52 16.17 13.80
CA GLU A 11 7.59 15.37 13.17
C GLU A 11 7.64 13.94 13.72
N ASP A 12 7.62 13.78 15.05
CA ASP A 12 7.60 12.47 15.71
C ASP A 12 6.34 11.66 15.36
N GLY A 13 5.19 12.34 15.27
CA GLY A 13 3.93 11.72 14.87
C GLY A 13 3.97 11.25 13.42
N LEU A 14 4.53 12.07 12.52
CA LEU A 14 4.71 11.71 11.12
C LEU A 14 5.65 10.51 10.96
N ALA A 15 6.78 10.51 11.66
CA ALA A 15 7.74 9.40 11.63
C ALA A 15 7.09 8.08 12.09
N LEU A 16 6.30 8.12 13.17
CA LEU A 16 5.55 6.97 13.64
C LEU A 16 4.49 6.51 12.62
N ALA A 17 3.74 7.45 12.03
CA ALA A 17 2.73 7.15 11.02
C ALA A 17 3.33 6.46 9.79
N VAL A 18 4.47 6.94 9.31
CA VAL A 18 5.23 6.31 8.21
C VAL A 18 5.69 4.90 8.58
N GLN A 19 6.24 4.71 9.78
CA GLN A 19 6.68 3.38 10.24
C GLN A 19 5.52 2.39 10.35
N VAL A 20 4.39 2.81 10.93
CA VAL A 20 3.18 1.99 11.05
C VAL A 20 2.68 1.60 9.67
N PHE A 21 2.52 2.57 8.77
CA PHE A 21 2.06 2.32 7.41
C PHE A 21 2.94 1.30 6.68
N LEU A 22 4.26 1.46 6.73
CA LEU A 22 5.18 0.56 6.02
C LEU A 22 5.08 -0.86 6.56
N ARG A 23 5.09 -1.03 7.89
CA ARG A 23 4.96 -2.34 8.53
C ARG A 23 3.63 -3.02 8.18
N GLU A 24 2.53 -2.28 8.25
CA GLU A 24 1.22 -2.82 7.92
C GLU A 24 1.06 -3.15 6.44
N SER A 25 1.66 -2.34 5.56
CA SER A 25 1.66 -2.60 4.12
C SER A 25 2.47 -3.83 3.76
N ASP A 26 3.66 -4.02 4.35
CA ASP A 26 4.46 -5.24 4.18
C ASP A 26 3.68 -6.48 4.62
N ALA A 27 3.09 -6.45 5.82
CA ALA A 27 2.31 -7.55 6.34
C ALA A 27 1.09 -7.87 5.45
N ARG A 28 0.51 -6.85 4.81
CA ARG A 28 -0.63 -7.01 3.92
C ARG A 28 -0.24 -7.62 2.58
N LEU A 29 0.85 -7.15 1.97
CA LEU A 29 1.37 -7.73 0.73
C LEU A 29 1.78 -9.19 0.95
N ALA A 30 2.41 -9.51 2.08
CA ALA A 30 2.74 -10.89 2.46
C ALA A 30 1.48 -11.78 2.61
N ARG A 31 0.41 -11.27 3.22
CA ARG A 31 -0.86 -12.02 3.28
C ARG A 31 -1.44 -12.25 1.89
N MET A 32 -1.45 -11.20 1.04
CA MET A 32 -1.99 -11.30 -0.32
C MET A 32 -1.17 -12.24 -1.21
N SER A 33 0.16 -12.28 -1.06
CA SER A 33 1.01 -13.19 -1.84
C SER A 33 0.70 -14.68 -1.62
N ASP A 34 0.10 -15.02 -0.47
CA ASP A 34 -0.28 -16.40 -0.12
C ASP A 34 -1.71 -16.77 -0.55
N LEU A 35 -2.50 -15.82 -1.09
CA LEU A 35 -3.88 -16.06 -1.51
C LEU A 35 -3.97 -16.73 -2.90
N CYS A 36 -4.95 -17.62 -3.04
CA CYS A 36 -5.42 -18.08 -4.35
C CYS A 36 -6.55 -17.16 -4.81
N PRO A 37 -6.38 -16.39 -5.90
CA PRO A 37 -7.36 -15.38 -6.28
C PRO A 37 -8.72 -15.96 -6.63
N GLU A 38 -8.79 -17.16 -7.19
CA GLU A 38 -10.04 -17.85 -7.51
C GLU A 38 -10.86 -18.22 -6.28
N LEU A 39 -10.22 -18.34 -5.11
CA LEU A 39 -10.87 -18.73 -3.85
C LEU A 39 -11.04 -17.57 -2.86
N ALA A 40 -10.34 -16.45 -3.07
CA ALA A 40 -10.22 -15.36 -2.10
C ALA A 40 -10.56 -13.97 -2.67
N ARG A 41 -11.42 -13.91 -3.68
CA ARG A 41 -11.83 -12.69 -4.40
C ARG A 41 -12.19 -11.53 -3.46
N ASP A 42 -13.09 -11.79 -2.51
CA ASP A 42 -13.56 -10.77 -1.56
C ASP A 42 -12.46 -10.31 -0.61
N THR A 43 -11.62 -11.24 -0.14
CA THR A 43 -10.48 -10.91 0.72
C THR A 43 -9.47 -10.04 0.00
N ILE A 44 -9.17 -10.34 -1.26
CA ILE A 44 -8.27 -9.54 -2.10
C ILE A 44 -8.82 -8.13 -2.28
N ALA A 45 -10.11 -8.00 -2.61
CA ALA A 45 -10.74 -6.69 -2.78
C ALA A 45 -10.64 -5.84 -1.50
N VAL A 46 -10.89 -6.44 -0.33
CA VAL A 46 -10.79 -5.76 0.97
C VAL A 46 -9.35 -5.33 1.27
N GLU A 47 -8.37 -6.23 1.14
CA GLU A 47 -6.97 -5.90 1.43
C GLU A 47 -6.44 -4.82 0.46
N ALA A 48 -6.82 -4.89 -0.82
CA ALA A 48 -6.50 -3.88 -1.82
C ALA A 48 -7.14 -2.52 -1.48
N HIS A 49 -8.42 -2.50 -1.07
CA HIS A 49 -9.12 -1.30 -0.62
C HIS A 49 -8.41 -0.63 0.56
N THR A 50 -8.04 -1.42 1.58
CA THR A 50 -7.31 -0.92 2.75
C THR A 50 -5.93 -0.38 2.37
N LEU A 51 -5.22 -1.03 1.44
CA LEU A 51 -3.93 -0.56 0.93
C LEU A 51 -4.04 0.75 0.17
N LYS A 52 -5.04 0.86 -0.70
CA LYS A 52 -5.35 2.08 -1.45
C LYS A 52 -5.55 3.26 -0.49
N GLY A 53 -6.40 3.11 0.52
CA GLY A 53 -6.69 4.17 1.49
C GLY A 53 -5.45 4.62 2.24
N ALA A 54 -4.71 3.67 2.85
CA ALA A 54 -3.51 3.97 3.62
C ALA A 54 -2.40 4.63 2.77
N ALA A 55 -2.19 4.13 1.55
CA ALA A 55 -1.23 4.70 0.61
C ALA A 55 -1.63 6.11 0.18
N ALA A 56 -2.92 6.36 -0.07
CA ALA A 56 -3.42 7.68 -0.41
C ALA A 56 -3.21 8.68 0.72
N THR A 57 -3.49 8.31 1.99
CA THR A 57 -3.27 9.18 3.16
C THR A 57 -1.83 9.69 3.27
N LEU A 58 -0.85 8.84 2.97
CA LEU A 58 0.57 9.24 3.01
C LEU A 58 1.11 9.73 1.67
N GLY A 59 0.28 9.87 0.64
CA GLY A 59 0.70 10.35 -0.67
C GLY A 59 1.58 9.38 -1.47
N ALA A 60 1.53 8.07 -1.17
CA ALA A 60 2.15 7.03 -1.97
C ALA A 60 1.31 6.75 -3.25
N VAL A 61 1.24 7.74 -4.14
CA VAL A 61 0.30 7.81 -5.28
C VAL A 61 0.35 6.56 -6.17
N ALA A 62 1.55 6.11 -6.54
CA ALA A 62 1.70 4.94 -7.42
C ALA A 62 1.19 3.65 -6.76
N LEU A 63 1.48 3.47 -5.46
CA LEU A 63 0.99 2.32 -4.71
C LEU A 63 -0.53 2.35 -4.56
N ALA A 64 -1.10 3.53 -4.28
CA ALA A 64 -2.54 3.71 -4.18
C ALA A 64 -3.26 3.39 -5.51
N ALA A 65 -2.68 3.80 -6.65
CA ALA A 65 -3.24 3.51 -7.97
C ALA A 65 -3.23 2.01 -8.28
N LEU A 66 -2.12 1.32 -8.05
CA LEU A 66 -2.01 -0.13 -8.24
C LEU A 66 -2.96 -0.91 -7.33
N ALA A 67 -3.13 -0.46 -6.08
CA ALA A 67 -4.09 -1.06 -5.16
C ALA A 67 -5.54 -0.88 -5.64
N ALA A 68 -5.87 0.28 -6.24
CA ALA A 68 -7.17 0.51 -6.85
C ALA A 68 -7.41 -0.36 -8.10
N GLU A 69 -6.38 -0.57 -8.93
CA GLU A 69 -6.44 -1.53 -10.05
C GLU A 69 -6.76 -2.93 -9.54
N LEU A 70 -6.01 -3.42 -8.53
CA LEU A 70 -6.24 -4.75 -7.96
C LEU A 70 -7.63 -4.88 -7.31
N GLU A 71 -8.10 -3.86 -6.59
CA GLU A 71 -9.44 -3.85 -5.98
C GLU A 71 -10.54 -4.00 -7.03
N ALA A 72 -10.44 -3.29 -8.16
CA ALA A 72 -11.41 -3.34 -9.25
C ALA A 72 -11.38 -4.69 -9.98
N ASP A 73 -10.18 -5.22 -10.22
CA ASP A 73 -10.00 -6.46 -10.98
C ASP A 73 -10.16 -7.72 -10.12
N ALA A 74 -10.26 -7.57 -8.78
CA ALA A 74 -10.26 -8.67 -7.83
C ALA A 74 -11.24 -9.78 -8.21
N ALA A 75 -12.44 -9.44 -8.71
CA ALA A 75 -13.48 -10.39 -9.10
C ALA A 75 -13.13 -11.27 -10.32
N ILE A 76 -12.26 -10.81 -11.21
CA ILE A 76 -12.00 -11.44 -12.52
C ILE A 76 -10.53 -11.76 -12.78
N ILE A 77 -9.60 -11.26 -11.97
CA ILE A 77 -8.16 -11.38 -12.19
C ILE A 77 -7.69 -12.85 -12.23
N THR A 78 -6.88 -13.23 -13.20
CA THR A 78 -6.33 -14.59 -13.26
C THR A 78 -5.24 -14.80 -12.22
N THR A 79 -4.92 -16.05 -11.85
CA THR A 79 -3.74 -16.33 -10.99
C THR A 79 -2.44 -15.72 -11.55
N GLU A 80 -2.24 -15.76 -12.86
CA GLU A 80 -1.03 -15.20 -13.49
C GLU A 80 -0.97 -13.68 -13.34
N ASP A 81 -2.04 -12.99 -13.74
CA ASP A 81 -2.13 -11.54 -13.62
C ASP A 81 -2.07 -11.08 -12.15
N TYR A 82 -2.64 -11.87 -11.23
CA TYR A 82 -2.58 -11.59 -9.81
C TYR A 82 -1.13 -11.58 -9.29
N ARG A 83 -0.32 -12.58 -9.66
CA ARG A 83 1.10 -12.61 -9.27
C ARG A 83 1.86 -11.41 -9.82
N VAL A 84 1.57 -11.00 -11.06
CA VAL A 84 2.15 -9.78 -11.65
C VAL A 84 1.73 -8.54 -10.86
N GLN A 85 0.45 -8.43 -10.49
CA GLN A 85 -0.04 -7.32 -9.66
C GLN A 85 0.62 -7.26 -8.28
N ILE A 86 0.81 -8.40 -7.61
CA ILE A 86 1.52 -8.45 -6.33
C ILE A 86 2.97 -7.95 -6.49
N ALA A 87 3.70 -8.41 -7.50
CA ALA A 87 5.06 -7.94 -7.76
C ALA A 87 5.13 -6.43 -8.07
N ARG A 88 4.14 -5.89 -8.80
CA ARG A 88 4.01 -4.44 -9.06
C ARG A 88 3.79 -3.67 -7.75
N LEU A 89 2.92 -4.17 -6.87
CA LEU A 89 2.65 -3.58 -5.56
C LEU A 89 3.88 -3.59 -4.65
N ASP A 90 4.62 -4.70 -4.58
CA ASP A 90 5.87 -4.80 -3.81
C ASP A 90 6.90 -3.77 -4.29
N THR A 91 7.08 -3.67 -5.61
CA THR A 91 8.00 -2.69 -6.20
C THR A 91 7.59 -1.26 -5.87
N ALA A 92 6.29 -0.94 -5.98
CA ALA A 92 5.77 0.37 -5.64
C ALA A 92 5.91 0.69 -4.14
N LEU A 93 5.71 -0.28 -3.25
CA LEU A 93 5.93 -0.12 -1.81
C LEU A 93 7.40 0.13 -1.49
N ALA A 94 8.32 -0.58 -2.14
CA ALA A 94 9.76 -0.34 -1.98
C ALA A 94 10.15 1.09 -2.41
N HIS A 95 9.62 1.58 -3.53
CA HIS A 95 9.84 2.97 -3.96
C HIS A 95 9.23 3.97 -2.99
N ALA A 96 7.99 3.74 -2.54
CA ALA A 96 7.32 4.59 -1.57
C ALA A 96 8.09 4.65 -0.26
N ARG A 97 8.61 3.52 0.25
CA ARG A 97 9.45 3.45 1.45
C ARG A 97 10.63 4.40 1.38
N THR A 98 11.41 4.36 0.30
CA THR A 98 12.57 5.22 0.13
C THR A 98 12.18 6.71 0.20
N HIS A 99 11.09 7.08 -0.48
CA HIS A 99 10.63 8.48 -0.50
C HIS A 99 10.05 8.94 0.84
N LEU A 100 9.19 8.13 1.46
CA LEU A 100 8.51 8.46 2.71
C LEU A 100 9.49 8.58 3.88
N VAL A 101 10.46 7.67 3.95
CA VAL A 101 11.51 7.73 4.99
C VAL A 101 12.38 8.97 4.81
N ALA A 102 12.77 9.31 3.58
CA ALA A 102 13.56 10.51 3.31
C ALA A 102 12.80 11.79 3.68
N LEU A 103 11.50 11.86 3.35
CA LEU A 103 10.66 13.02 3.70
C LEU A 103 10.42 13.13 5.21
N ALA A 104 10.15 12.03 5.90
CA ALA A 104 9.93 12.04 7.34
C ALA A 104 11.21 12.38 8.13
N ALA A 105 12.40 12.12 7.57
CA ALA A 105 13.67 12.51 8.18
C ALA A 105 14.06 13.97 7.90
N ALA A 106 13.38 14.64 6.97
CA ALA A 106 13.65 16.01 6.55
C ALA A 106 12.54 17.00 6.96
N ALA A 107 11.43 16.48 7.51
CA ALA A 107 10.33 17.23 8.10
C ALA A 107 10.70 17.58 9.55
#